data_AF-A0A0R1TTI4-F1
#
_entry.id   AF-A0A0R1TTI4-F1
#
_cell.length_a   1.000
_cell.length_b   1.000
_cell.length_c   1.000
_cell.angle_alpha   90.00
_cell.angle_beta   90.00
_cell.angle_gamma   90.00
#
_symmetry.space_group_name_H-M   'P 1'
#
loop_
_entity.id
_entity.type
_entity.pdbx_description
1 polymer ?
#
loop_
_entity_poly.entity_id
_entity_poly.type
_entity_poly.pdbx_seq_one_letter_code
_entity_poly.pdbx_strand_id
1 'polypeptide(L)'
;MSIDYKKLQEGAFGKLDKRRQKAVALLFDDELTDEEIAKSVNRSRQTLSKWKKEPTFIAAQEQYKTLVVSEKYESAALRKLYQLLNAKSEMVQLQAATTILKLANRLSDNSNPELDKVKIKKGEAEARTAEAKAILAEYEVQIKQEEFGENDDEERDDDLQSAVGQGMEGLFGNGDEIET
;
A
#
# COMPACT_ATOMS: atom_id res chain seq x y z
N MET A 1 32.43 -5.69 -19.18
CA MET A 1 31.87 -4.35 -18.93
C MET A 1 32.24 -4.00 -17.50
N SER A 2 32.74 -2.78 -17.29
CA SER A 2 33.33 -2.37 -16.00
C SER A 2 32.22 -1.76 -15.18
N ILE A 3 32.04 -2.24 -13.94
CA ILE A 3 31.34 -1.49 -12.90
C ILE A 3 31.85 -0.05 -13.01
N ASP A 4 30.94 0.93 -13.02
CA ASP A 4 31.25 2.35 -12.93
C ASP A 4 31.83 2.63 -11.52
N TYR A 5 33.00 2.03 -11.23
CA TYR A 5 33.71 2.11 -9.96
C TYR A 5 33.93 3.56 -9.58
N LYS A 6 34.09 4.44 -10.57
CA LYS A 6 34.20 5.88 -10.38
C LYS A 6 32.95 6.49 -9.71
N LYS A 7 31.75 6.19 -10.20
CA LYS A 7 30.49 6.65 -9.57
C LYS A 7 30.26 6.04 -8.20
N LEU A 8 30.68 4.78 -8.01
CA LEU A 8 30.60 4.10 -6.73
C LEU A 8 31.53 4.74 -5.68
N GLN A 9 32.73 5.15 -6.09
CA GLN A 9 33.74 5.81 -5.24
C GLN A 9 33.42 7.29 -4.95
N GLU A 10 32.70 7.98 -5.83
CA GLU A 10 32.33 9.41 -5.64
C GLU A 10 31.09 9.60 -4.73
N GLY A 11 30.30 8.55 -4.48
CA GLY A 11 29.05 8.62 -3.71
C GLY A 11 29.13 8.20 -2.24
N ALA A 12 27.97 7.98 -1.62
CA ALA A 12 27.85 7.57 -0.21
C ALA A 12 28.59 6.25 0.09
N PHE A 13 28.65 5.33 -0.88
CA PHE A 13 29.41 4.08 -0.73
C PHE A 13 30.92 4.29 -0.62
N GLY A 14 31.50 5.12 -1.49
CA GLY A 14 32.94 5.45 -1.47
C GLY A 14 33.39 6.16 -0.19
N LYS A 15 32.50 6.91 0.47
CA LYS A 15 32.75 7.61 1.73
C LYS A 15 32.81 6.68 2.96
N LEU A 16 32.37 5.42 2.84
CA LEU A 16 32.44 4.45 3.92
C LEU A 16 33.86 3.86 4.08
N ASP A 17 34.20 3.44 5.30
CA ASP A 17 35.42 2.65 5.54
C ASP A 17 35.35 1.30 4.79
N LYS A 18 36.52 0.76 4.42
CA LYS A 18 36.66 -0.50 3.66
C LYS A 18 35.88 -1.66 4.28
N ARG A 19 35.80 -1.72 5.61
CA ARG A 19 35.01 -2.74 6.33
C ARG A 19 33.51 -2.59 6.11
N ARG A 20 33.01 -1.35 6.10
CA ARG A 20 31.60 -1.03 5.86
C ARG A 20 31.24 -1.24 4.39
N GLN A 21 32.11 -0.86 3.47
CA GLN A 21 31.96 -1.16 2.03
C GLN A 21 31.85 -2.69 1.78
N LYS A 22 32.73 -3.48 2.40
CA LYS A 22 32.68 -4.95 2.32
C LYS A 22 31.38 -5.50 2.93
N ALA A 23 30.93 -4.96 4.05
CA ALA A 23 29.66 -5.36 4.65
C ALA A 23 28.46 -5.07 3.73
N VAL A 24 28.44 -3.90 3.06
CA VAL A 24 27.38 -3.55 2.10
C VAL A 24 27.36 -4.51 0.92
N ALA A 25 28.52 -4.87 0.36
CA ALA A 25 28.61 -5.83 -0.73
C ALA A 25 28.08 -7.22 -0.31
N LEU A 26 28.47 -7.70 0.87
CA LEU A 26 28.04 -9.01 1.36
C LEU A 26 26.56 -9.05 1.77
N LEU A 27 26.03 -7.95 2.31
CA LEU A 27 24.59 -7.82 2.60
C LEU A 27 23.73 -7.81 1.34
N PHE A 28 24.31 -7.44 0.21
CA PHE A 28 23.61 -7.42 -1.06
C PHE A 28 23.55 -8.79 -1.72
N ASP A 29 24.59 -9.62 -1.59
CA ASP A 29 24.57 -10.97 -2.14
C ASP A 29 23.58 -11.90 -1.41
N ASP A 30 23.12 -11.55 -0.19
CA ASP A 30 22.10 -12.27 0.63
C ASP A 30 22.36 -13.77 0.88
N GLU A 31 23.59 -14.23 0.60
CA GLU A 31 24.02 -15.62 0.78
C GLU A 31 24.54 -15.92 2.20
N LEU A 32 24.86 -14.88 2.98
CA LEU A 32 25.49 -15.01 4.30
C LEU A 32 24.58 -14.46 5.40
N THR A 33 24.56 -15.15 6.54
CA THR A 33 23.88 -14.64 7.72
C THR A 33 24.57 -13.39 8.27
N ASP A 34 23.83 -12.53 8.98
CA ASP A 34 24.39 -11.35 9.65
C ASP A 34 25.61 -11.65 10.53
N GLU A 35 25.67 -12.85 11.09
CA GLU A 35 26.77 -13.29 11.94
C GLU A 35 28.02 -13.65 11.13
N GLU A 36 27.87 -14.30 9.98
CA GLU A 36 28.95 -14.60 9.05
C GLU A 36 29.47 -13.33 8.36
N ILE A 37 28.56 -12.42 7.97
CA ILE A 37 28.93 -11.12 7.43
C ILE A 37 29.73 -10.35 8.47
N ALA A 38 29.27 -10.29 9.72
CA ALA A 38 29.99 -9.60 10.79
C ALA A 38 31.39 -10.20 11.04
N LYS A 39 31.51 -11.54 11.06
CA LYS A 39 32.81 -12.23 11.15
C LYS A 39 33.73 -11.89 9.97
N SER A 40 33.20 -11.87 8.75
CA SER A 40 33.99 -11.59 7.53
C SER A 40 34.54 -10.16 7.46
N VAL A 41 33.92 -9.22 8.17
CA VAL A 41 34.37 -7.82 8.32
C VAL A 41 35.06 -7.57 9.67
N ASN A 42 35.34 -8.63 10.42
CA ASN A 42 35.99 -8.64 11.73
C ASN A 42 35.28 -7.73 12.76
N ARG A 43 33.96 -7.91 12.88
CA ARG A 43 33.09 -7.17 13.81
C ARG A 43 32.07 -8.09 14.48
N SER A 44 31.48 -7.59 15.56
CA SER A 44 30.35 -8.26 16.21
C SER A 44 29.07 -8.06 15.40
N ARG A 45 28.16 -9.04 15.49
CA ARG A 45 26.80 -8.93 14.93
C ARG A 45 26.09 -7.65 15.37
N GLN A 46 26.26 -7.25 16.64
CA GLN A 46 25.68 -6.01 17.18
C GLN A 46 26.20 -4.77 16.46
N THR A 47 27.47 -4.75 16.06
CA THR A 47 28.05 -3.64 15.30
C THR A 47 27.44 -3.54 13.91
N LEU A 48 27.26 -4.68 13.24
CA LEU A 48 26.58 -4.73 11.93
C LEU A 48 25.12 -4.26 12.04
N SER A 49 24.41 -4.69 13.08
CA SER A 49 23.04 -4.24 13.36
C SER A 49 22.94 -2.73 13.59
N LYS A 50 23.94 -2.12 14.24
CA LYS A 50 24.04 -0.66 14.37
C LYS A 50 24.26 0.01 13.02
N TRP A 51 25.20 -0.51 12.21
CA TRP A 51 25.48 0.04 10.89
C TRP A 51 24.26 0.03 9.97
N LYS A 52 23.45 -1.04 9.98
CA LYS A 52 22.20 -1.12 9.20
C LYS A 52 21.19 -0.01 9.52
N LYS A 53 21.31 0.65 10.67
CA LYS A 53 20.45 1.77 11.09
C LYS A 53 21.08 3.14 10.85
N GLU A 54 22.36 3.19 10.45
CA GLU A 54 23.04 4.46 10.18
C GLU A 54 22.61 5.04 8.82
N PRO A 55 22.21 6.32 8.74
CA PRO A 55 21.76 6.93 7.49
C PRO A 55 22.79 6.87 6.35
N THR A 56 24.07 7.00 6.68
CA THR A 56 25.17 6.93 5.70
C THR A 56 25.34 5.53 5.13
N PHE A 57 25.08 4.50 5.94
CA PHE A 57 25.15 3.10 5.51
C PHE A 57 23.95 2.73 4.66
N ILE A 58 22.75 3.20 5.01
CA ILE A 58 21.53 3.01 4.20
C ILE A 58 21.70 3.65 2.82
N ALA A 59 22.15 4.91 2.76
CA ALA A 59 22.38 5.59 1.48
C ALA A 59 23.44 4.87 0.62
N ALA A 60 24.48 4.31 1.25
CA ALA A 60 25.48 3.51 0.55
C ALA A 60 24.91 2.17 0.03
N GLN A 61 24.04 1.52 0.80
CA GLN A 61 23.35 0.30 0.36
C GLN A 61 22.42 0.58 -0.83
N GLU A 62 21.65 1.66 -0.80
CA GLU A 62 20.78 2.06 -1.91
C GLU A 62 21.58 2.38 -3.17
N GLN A 63 22.66 3.14 -3.04
CA GLN A 63 23.54 3.45 -4.17
C GLN A 63 24.18 2.18 -4.74
N TYR A 64 24.69 1.30 -3.88
CA TYR A 64 25.28 0.01 -4.29
C TYR A 64 24.24 -0.87 -4.98
N LYS A 65 23.02 -0.96 -4.45
CA LYS A 65 21.90 -1.69 -5.05
C LYS A 65 21.62 -1.17 -6.46
N THR A 66 21.42 0.13 -6.64
CA THR A 66 21.11 0.71 -7.96
C THR A 66 22.20 0.39 -9.00
N LEU A 67 23.47 0.51 -8.62
CA LEU A 67 24.59 0.28 -9.52
C LEU A 67 24.82 -1.21 -9.81
N VAL A 68 24.78 -2.08 -8.80
CA VAL A 68 25.07 -3.51 -8.97
C VAL A 68 23.87 -4.30 -9.51
N VAL A 69 22.64 -3.92 -9.15
CA VAL A 69 21.42 -4.46 -9.78
C VAL A 69 21.43 -4.17 -11.27
N SER A 70 21.85 -2.96 -11.68
CA SER A 70 21.89 -2.61 -13.10
C SER A 70 22.80 -3.51 -13.93
N GLU A 71 23.85 -4.12 -13.39
CA GLU A 71 24.81 -4.87 -14.23
C GLU A 71 24.70 -6.40 -14.04
N LYS A 72 24.76 -6.88 -12.78
CA LYS A 72 24.75 -8.32 -12.46
C LYS A 72 23.36 -8.93 -12.69
N TYR A 73 22.32 -8.21 -12.27
CA TYR A 73 20.94 -8.71 -12.37
C TYR A 73 20.32 -8.44 -13.72
N GLU A 74 20.72 -7.38 -14.44
CA GLU A 74 20.30 -7.17 -15.82
C GLU A 74 20.71 -8.36 -16.70
N SER A 75 21.97 -8.77 -16.64
CA SER A 75 22.46 -9.93 -17.40
C SER A 75 21.73 -11.24 -17.05
N ALA A 76 21.47 -11.47 -15.76
CA ALA A 76 20.74 -12.66 -15.30
C ALA A 76 19.26 -12.62 -15.70
N ALA A 77 18.61 -11.46 -15.58
CA ALA A 77 17.23 -11.24 -15.97
C ALA A 77 17.04 -11.40 -17.48
N LEU A 78 17.94 -10.85 -18.30
CA LEU A 78 17.94 -11.02 -19.75
C LEU A 78 18.10 -12.49 -20.16
N ARG A 79 19.03 -13.22 -19.53
CA ARG A 79 19.16 -14.67 -19.74
C ARG A 79 17.89 -15.42 -19.37
N LYS A 80 17.24 -15.03 -18.28
CA LYS A 80 15.98 -15.65 -17.86
C LYS A 80 14.84 -15.34 -18.85
N LEU A 81 14.72 -14.10 -19.31
CA LEU A 81 13.76 -13.70 -20.35
C LEU A 81 13.96 -14.51 -21.63
N TYR A 82 15.21 -14.70 -22.07
CA TYR A 82 15.52 -15.54 -23.22
C TYR A 82 15.07 -17.01 -23.00
N GLN A 83 15.30 -17.58 -21.82
CA GLN A 83 14.81 -18.93 -21.49
C GLN A 83 13.28 -19.02 -21.51
N LEU A 84 12.57 -17.97 -21.09
CA LEU A 84 11.12 -17.93 -21.06
C LEU A 84 10.47 -17.92 -22.45
N LEU A 85 11.22 -17.61 -23.51
CA LEU A 85 10.76 -17.78 -24.89
C LEU A 85 10.41 -19.24 -25.24
N ASN A 86 10.99 -20.20 -24.50
CA ASN A 86 10.72 -21.63 -24.65
C ASN A 86 9.89 -22.18 -23.48
N ALA A 87 9.22 -21.33 -22.69
CA ALA A 87 8.36 -21.77 -21.59
C ALA A 87 7.20 -22.63 -22.12
N LYS A 88 6.65 -23.54 -21.30
CA LYS A 88 5.51 -24.39 -21.73
C LYS A 88 4.21 -23.59 -22.00
N SER A 89 4.10 -22.38 -21.44
CA SER A 89 2.91 -21.53 -21.57
C SER A 89 3.11 -20.51 -22.68
N GLU A 90 2.24 -20.54 -23.69
CA GLU A 90 2.23 -19.57 -24.80
C GLU A 90 2.10 -18.13 -24.31
N MET A 91 1.32 -17.87 -23.26
CA MET A 91 1.19 -16.54 -22.66
C MET A 91 2.53 -16.04 -22.10
N VAL A 92 3.30 -16.90 -21.43
CA VAL A 92 4.61 -16.55 -20.86
C VAL A 92 5.63 -16.32 -21.98
N GLN A 93 5.58 -17.13 -23.05
CA GLN A 93 6.42 -16.91 -24.24
C GLN A 93 6.12 -15.54 -24.88
N LEU A 94 4.83 -15.22 -25.08
CA LEU A 94 4.40 -13.94 -25.65
C LEU A 94 4.84 -12.74 -24.79
N GLN A 95 4.69 -12.84 -23.47
CA GLN A 95 5.14 -11.80 -22.54
C GLN A 95 6.66 -11.61 -22.58
N ALA A 96 7.43 -12.70 -22.62
CA ALA A 96 8.88 -12.64 -22.75
C ALA A 96 9.29 -11.99 -24.07
N ALA A 97 8.70 -12.40 -25.20
CA ALA A 97 8.96 -11.83 -26.51
C ALA A 97 8.61 -10.33 -26.57
N THR A 98 7.44 -9.95 -26.04
CA THR A 98 7.00 -8.55 -25.96
C THR A 98 7.97 -7.71 -25.14
N THR A 99 8.40 -8.21 -23.97
CA THR A 99 9.33 -7.50 -23.08
C THR A 99 10.68 -7.27 -23.77
N ILE A 100 11.24 -8.30 -24.43
CA ILE A 100 12.51 -8.19 -25.16
C ILE A 100 12.40 -7.14 -26.28
N LEU A 101 11.30 -7.15 -27.05
CA LEU A 101 11.11 -6.20 -28.13
C LEU A 101 10.91 -4.76 -27.64
N LYS A 102 10.27 -4.56 -26.47
CA LYS A 102 10.19 -3.24 -25.81
C LYS A 102 11.56 -2.74 -25.37
N LEU A 103 12.36 -3.61 -24.73
CA LEU A 103 13.74 -3.28 -24.33
C LEU A 103 14.63 -2.94 -25.52
N ALA A 104 14.46 -3.64 -26.65
CA ALA A 104 15.17 -3.36 -27.89
C ALA A 104 14.67 -2.09 -28.62
N ASN A 105 13.68 -1.39 -28.05
CA ASN A 105 12.98 -0.27 -28.67
C ASN A 105 12.43 -0.61 -30.07
N ARG A 106 12.10 -1.89 -30.30
CA ARG A 106 11.57 -2.44 -31.56
C ARG A 106 10.05 -2.55 -31.56
N LEU A 107 9.48 -2.77 -30.38
CA LEU A 107 8.13 -2.31 -30.13
C LEU A 107 8.26 -0.83 -29.82
N SER A 108 7.90 0.01 -30.80
CA SER A 108 7.33 1.30 -30.46
C SER A 108 6.21 0.99 -29.48
N ASP A 109 6.42 1.17 -28.17
CA ASP A 109 5.30 1.51 -27.31
C ASP A 109 4.71 2.71 -28.04
N ASN A 110 3.57 2.51 -28.70
CA ASN A 110 2.80 3.62 -29.20
C ASN A 110 2.59 4.50 -27.97
N SER A 111 3.46 5.49 -27.80
CA SER A 111 3.19 6.78 -27.21
C SER A 111 2.18 7.42 -28.15
N ASN A 112 1.03 6.76 -28.25
CA ASN A 112 -0.17 7.32 -28.80
C ASN A 112 -0.65 8.23 -27.67
N PRO A 113 -0.53 9.55 -27.81
CA PRO A 113 -0.92 10.49 -26.77
C PRO A 113 -2.37 10.28 -26.30
N GLU A 114 -3.21 9.63 -27.11
CA GLU A 114 -4.57 9.26 -26.75
C GLU A 114 -4.64 8.18 -25.64
N LEU A 115 -3.72 7.21 -25.61
CA LEU A 115 -3.72 6.18 -24.55
C LEU A 115 -3.29 6.75 -23.20
N ASP A 116 -2.34 7.69 -23.19
CA ASP A 116 -1.91 8.35 -21.96
C ASP A 116 -3.00 9.30 -21.43
N LYS A 117 -3.70 10.01 -22.33
CA LYS A 117 -4.91 10.77 -21.96
C LYS A 117 -5.99 9.86 -21.37
N VAL A 118 -6.20 8.66 -21.92
CA VAL A 118 -7.19 7.71 -21.40
C VAL A 118 -6.79 7.16 -20.03
N LYS A 119 -5.51 6.85 -19.81
CA LYS A 119 -5.01 6.41 -18.49
C LYS A 119 -5.15 7.51 -17.45
N ILE A 120 -4.81 8.75 -17.79
CA ILE A 120 -4.97 9.91 -16.91
C ILE A 120 -6.45 10.11 -16.57
N LYS A 121 -7.34 10.17 -17.58
CA LYS A 121 -8.80 10.30 -17.37
C LYS A 121 -9.38 9.16 -16.52
N LYS A 122 -8.91 7.93 -16.70
CA LYS A 122 -9.33 6.78 -15.91
C LYS A 122 -8.87 6.92 -14.45
N GLY A 123 -7.62 7.29 -14.23
CA GLY A 123 -7.10 7.54 -12.87
C GLY A 123 -7.85 8.67 -12.17
N GLU A 124 -8.18 9.75 -12.88
CA GLU A 124 -8.99 10.86 -12.34
C GLU A 124 -10.42 10.42 -11.98
N ALA A 125 -11.06 9.61 -12.83
CA ALA A 125 -12.40 9.08 -12.55
C ALA A 125 -12.41 8.10 -11.35
N GLU A 126 -11.38 7.27 -11.25
CA GLU A 126 -11.19 6.36 -10.10
C GLU A 126 -10.94 7.13 -8.81
N ALA A 127 -10.12 8.19 -8.85
CA ALA A 127 -9.90 9.08 -7.71
C ALA A 127 -11.18 9.77 -7.24
N ARG A 128 -11.95 10.37 -8.17
CA ARG A 128 -13.26 10.99 -7.84
C ARG A 128 -14.24 9.99 -7.24
N THR A 129 -14.24 8.75 -7.75
CA THR A 129 -15.10 7.70 -7.22
C THR A 129 -14.67 7.30 -5.80
N ALA A 130 -13.37 7.26 -5.52
CA ALA A 130 -12.84 6.96 -4.19
C ALA A 130 -13.15 8.09 -3.20
N GLU A 131 -12.99 9.35 -3.62
CA GLU A 131 -13.35 10.53 -2.81
C GLU A 131 -14.84 10.56 -2.48
N ALA A 132 -15.72 10.33 -3.47
CA ALA A 132 -17.16 10.28 -3.23
C ALA A 132 -17.56 9.16 -2.27
N LYS A 133 -16.91 7.99 -2.38
CA LYS A 133 -17.12 6.88 -1.43
C LYS A 133 -16.62 7.21 -0.03
N ALA A 134 -15.50 7.92 0.10
CA ALA A 134 -14.98 8.35 1.40
C ALA A 134 -15.93 9.34 2.07
N ILE A 135 -16.43 10.33 1.32
CA ILE A 135 -17.41 11.31 1.81
C ILE A 135 -18.70 10.63 2.26
N LEU A 136 -19.23 9.69 1.48
CA LEU A 136 -20.43 8.93 1.86
C LEU A 136 -20.19 8.11 3.15
N ALA A 137 -19.03 7.48 3.28
CA ALA A 137 -18.66 6.75 4.49
C ALA A 137 -18.56 7.68 5.72
N GLU A 138 -18.04 8.90 5.56
CA GLU A 138 -18.01 9.91 6.62
C GLU A 138 -19.41 10.35 7.05
N TYR A 139 -20.32 10.60 6.10
CA TYR A 139 -21.72 10.91 6.42
C TYR A 139 -22.45 9.75 7.09
N GLU A 140 -22.22 8.50 6.65
CA GLU A 140 -22.80 7.32 7.30
C GLU A 140 -22.30 7.17 8.75
N VAL A 141 -21.05 7.54 9.03
CA VAL A 141 -20.51 7.55 10.40
C VAL A 141 -21.16 8.65 11.24
N GLN A 142 -21.35 9.86 10.68
CA GLN A 142 -22.01 10.97 11.38
C GLN A 142 -23.48 10.67 11.70
N ILE A 143 -24.23 10.13 10.75
CA ILE A 143 -25.63 9.74 10.95
C ILE A 143 -25.74 8.70 12.08
N LYS A 144 -24.83 7.72 12.12
CA LYS A 144 -24.80 6.72 13.20
C LYS A 144 -24.38 7.29 14.55
N GLN A 145 -23.57 8.35 14.57
CA GLN A 145 -23.21 9.06 15.80
C GLN A 145 -24.37 9.93 16.32
N GLU A 146 -25.13 10.56 15.42
CA GLU A 146 -26.34 11.32 15.78
C GLU A 146 -27.50 10.40 16.20
N GLU A 147 -27.70 9.24 15.55
CA GLU A 147 -28.75 8.28 15.92
C GLU A 147 -28.48 7.53 17.25
N PHE A 148 -27.24 7.48 17.72
CA PHE A 148 -26.84 6.76 18.95
C PHE A 148 -26.21 7.65 20.03
N GLY A 149 -26.20 8.97 19.84
CA GLY A 149 -25.43 9.91 20.66
C GLY A 149 -26.23 11.08 21.19
N GLU A 150 -27.42 10.86 21.75
CA GLU A 150 -28.00 11.66 22.84
C GLU A 150 -29.35 11.09 23.27
N ASN A 151 -29.36 10.37 24.39
CA ASN A 151 -30.29 10.51 25.53
C ASN A 151 -30.24 9.24 26.40
N ASP A 152 -29.11 9.03 27.06
CA ASP A 152 -29.12 8.47 28.41
C ASP A 152 -29.14 9.69 29.35
N ASP A 153 -30.27 9.96 30.00
CA ASP A 153 -30.39 10.20 31.45
C ASP A 153 -31.68 10.95 31.88
N GLU A 154 -32.37 10.28 32.82
CA GLU A 154 -33.10 10.80 34.01
C GLU A 154 -34.56 11.30 33.97
N GLU A 155 -35.36 10.57 34.78
CA GLU A 155 -36.49 10.94 35.64
C GLU A 155 -37.62 11.84 35.09
N ARG A 156 -38.76 11.22 34.79
CA ARG A 156 -40.08 11.76 35.16
C ARG A 156 -40.96 10.65 35.72
N ASP A 157 -40.89 10.54 37.05
CA ASP A 157 -41.93 9.91 37.87
C ASP A 157 -43.28 10.63 37.66
N ASP A 158 -44.34 9.84 37.88
CA ASP A 158 -45.70 10.26 38.19
C ASP A 158 -46.52 10.95 37.08
N ASP A 159 -47.54 10.23 36.57
CA ASP A 159 -48.89 10.78 36.27
C ASP A 159 -49.82 9.83 35.47
N LEU A 160 -49.46 8.55 35.26
CA LEU A 160 -50.33 7.61 34.53
C LEU A 160 -51.27 6.75 35.40
N GLN A 161 -51.32 6.94 36.72
CA GLN A 161 -52.27 6.22 37.58
C GLN A 161 -53.53 7.02 37.98
N SER A 162 -53.65 8.30 37.62
CA SER A 162 -54.81 9.13 38.00
C SER A 162 -55.91 9.23 36.93
N ALA A 163 -55.62 8.90 35.66
CA ALA A 163 -56.56 9.12 34.55
C ALA A 163 -57.51 7.93 34.24
N VAL A 164 -57.35 6.78 34.89
CA VAL A 164 -58.22 5.61 34.67
C VAL A 164 -59.44 5.60 35.62
N GLY A 165 -59.47 6.46 36.64
CA GLY A 165 -60.54 6.52 37.65
C GLY A 165 -61.71 7.48 37.37
N GLN A 166 -61.61 8.37 36.38
CA GLN A 166 -62.62 9.44 36.17
C GLN A 166 -63.29 9.45 34.78
N GLY A 167 -63.03 8.46 33.94
CA GLY A 167 -63.66 8.36 32.59
C GLY A 167 -64.92 7.49 32.50
N MET A 168 -65.30 6.75 33.55
CA MET A 168 -66.42 5.80 33.54
C MET A 168 -67.75 6.34 34.11
N GLU A 169 -68.03 7.63 33.98
CA GLU A 169 -69.28 8.22 34.52
C GLU A 169 -70.05 9.15 33.54
N GLY A 170 -69.78 9.08 32.23
CA GLY A 170 -70.30 10.08 31.28
C GLY A 170 -71.10 9.61 30.06
N LEU A 171 -71.27 8.31 29.78
CA LEU A 171 -71.82 7.86 28.48
C LEU A 171 -73.02 6.89 28.55
N PHE A 172 -73.67 6.76 29.72
CA PHE A 172 -75.02 6.20 29.81
C PHE A 172 -75.99 7.32 30.21
N GLY A 173 -76.88 7.74 29.30
CA GLY A 173 -77.89 8.75 29.63
C GLY A 173 -78.68 9.31 28.45
N ASN A 174 -79.68 8.52 28.02
CA ASN A 174 -80.99 8.95 27.56
C ASN A 174 -81.18 9.52 26.14
N GLY A 175 -81.74 8.65 25.29
CA GLY A 175 -82.59 9.00 24.16
C GLY A 175 -83.68 7.94 23.98
N ASP A 176 -84.68 7.92 24.86
CA ASP A 176 -86.05 7.49 24.51
C ASP A 176 -86.61 8.56 23.53
N GLU A 177 -87.47 8.32 22.54
CA GLU A 177 -88.65 7.46 22.47
C GLU A 177 -88.91 6.95 21.02
N ILE A 178 -89.08 5.64 20.92
CA ILE A 178 -90.18 4.89 20.26
C ILE A 178 -91.25 5.68 19.47
N GLU A 179 -91.41 5.32 18.18
CA GLU A 179 -92.72 5.31 17.48
C GLU A 179 -93.28 3.88 17.46
N THR A 180 -94.25 3.59 18.32
CA THR A 180 -95.59 3.04 17.99
C THR A 180 -96.46 2.90 19.23
#